data_AF-A0A0R2P4G4-F1
#
_entry.id   AF-A0A0R2P4G4-F1
#
_cell.length_a   1.000
_cell.length_b   1.000
_cell.length_c   1.000
_cell.angle_alpha   90.00
_cell.angle_beta   90.00
_cell.angle_gamma   90.00
#
_symmetry.space_group_name_H-M   'P 1'
#
loop_
_entity.id
_entity.type
_entity.pdbx_description
1 polymer ?
#
loop_
_entity_poly.entity_id
_entity_poly.type
_entity_poly.pdbx_seq_one_letter_code
_entity_poly.pdbx_strand_id
1 'polypeptide(L)'
;MLVLFLGITVTSSAYAQIEAGGVSSDTLPQGTTWYAGEGLEKGDFFSYSTCFVDYKECTNFQMDFWIKGDKIVGSETKWLSEVVVYDGNKIIVGEMELGKIAPEPTGGTPELGVYRGAFKSSIAWLSAFATSDGSSGGKGPKAFSEVSWGKIGNIGGQQVIPLEIETITVPAGTWETVVMSWKTGGAVSKVWIADDFPFPIKAKTYTHVAEGIPPPEYDFKLLKYENRSDSPFVGIKSTVDELAAAGCNTDIERNVIHKRSSDDFKYQVHVFYGPEDPVVGCDMQWLVNFLKFSDETEFLNQVQYDILVLDDEGKVKRSIANENGESHLYSPSGQALVDFVVKEDPGTANYTIIIYGLSPKGIAPSVTSDLLTIEVPIYASDGSIPVAKIPSWIKNNAGWWADGTIDDNSFVQGIQFLIKEKIMKIPKTTQGTGGSSNDIPPWIKNNAGWWANGDIDDGSFIKGLQFLIKEGIMKVPQPYQSNTSSGAEPPAWYN
;
A
#
# COMPACT_ATOMS: atom_id res chain seq x y z
N MET A 1 -20.26 76.86 15.28
CA MET A 1 -20.46 75.41 15.08
C MET A 1 -19.28 74.93 14.25
N LEU A 2 -18.21 74.49 14.92
CA LEU A 2 -16.96 74.03 14.31
C LEU A 2 -16.94 72.51 14.46
N VAL A 3 -17.05 71.78 13.35
CA VAL A 3 -17.06 70.30 13.34
C VAL A 3 -15.62 69.81 13.29
N LEU A 4 -15.18 69.16 14.36
CA LEU A 4 -13.87 68.52 14.48
C LEU A 4 -13.96 67.12 13.84
N PHE A 5 -13.30 66.90 12.71
CA PHE A 5 -13.10 65.55 12.15
C PHE A 5 -11.95 64.87 12.91
N LEU A 6 -12.27 63.92 13.79
CA LEU A 6 -11.29 62.96 14.32
C LEU A 6 -11.04 61.90 13.23
N GLY A 7 -9.89 62.00 12.57
CA GLY A 7 -9.36 60.90 11.76
C GLY A 7 -8.86 59.78 12.66
N ILE A 8 -9.58 58.67 12.72
CA ILE A 8 -9.09 57.43 13.33
C ILE A 8 -8.14 56.80 12.30
N THR A 9 -6.83 56.94 12.52
CA THR A 9 -5.83 56.14 11.81
C THR A 9 -5.89 54.73 12.38
N VAL A 10 -6.60 53.83 11.69
CA VAL A 10 -6.47 52.40 11.93
C VAL A 10 -5.09 51.99 11.43
N THR A 11 -4.13 51.93 12.35
CA THR A 11 -2.84 51.28 12.08
C THR A 11 -3.15 49.79 11.94
N SER A 12 -3.11 49.29 10.72
CA SER A 12 -3.05 47.85 10.48
C SER A 12 -1.77 47.34 11.12
N SER A 13 -1.88 46.62 12.23
CA SER A 13 -0.80 45.79 12.73
C SER A 13 -0.57 44.68 11.72
N ALA A 14 0.34 44.92 10.76
CA ALA A 14 0.97 43.84 10.03
C ALA A 14 1.68 42.98 11.08
N TYR A 15 1.20 41.75 11.29
CA TYR A 15 1.97 40.75 12.01
C TYR A 15 3.23 40.49 11.19
N ALA A 16 4.33 41.14 11.54
CA ALA A 16 5.64 40.72 11.12
C ALA A 16 5.82 39.29 11.64
N GLN A 17 5.89 38.32 10.73
CA GLN A 17 6.20 36.93 11.03
C GLN A 17 7.66 36.87 11.47
N ILE A 18 7.93 37.16 12.75
CA ILE A 18 9.26 36.97 13.35
C ILE A 18 9.40 35.47 13.62
N GLU A 19 9.71 34.71 12.58
CA GLU A 19 10.28 33.37 12.67
C GLU A 19 11.80 33.52 12.74
N ALA A 20 12.29 34.06 13.87
CA ALA A 20 13.72 34.11 14.12
C ALA A 20 14.19 32.70 14.47
N GLY A 21 14.78 32.01 13.49
CA GLY A 21 15.49 30.76 13.72
C GLY A 21 16.89 30.99 14.28
N GLY A 22 17.55 29.90 14.62
CA GLY A 22 18.91 29.88 15.13
C GLY A 22 18.94 29.74 16.65
N VAL A 23 19.60 28.70 17.13
CA VAL A 23 19.72 28.39 18.55
C VAL A 23 21.18 28.12 18.93
N SER A 24 21.50 28.38 20.20
CA SER A 24 22.76 28.01 20.82
C SER A 24 22.58 27.93 22.34
N SER A 25 23.33 27.05 22.99
CA SER A 25 23.43 26.94 24.45
C SER A 25 24.89 26.70 24.86
N ASP A 26 25.15 26.55 26.16
CA ASP A 26 26.47 26.13 26.65
C ASP A 26 26.84 24.70 26.19
N THR A 27 25.83 23.83 25.99
CA THR A 27 26.01 22.46 25.50
C THR A 27 26.04 22.37 23.98
N LEU A 28 25.38 23.30 23.28
CA LEU A 28 25.37 23.45 21.82
C LEU A 28 25.88 24.85 21.43
N PRO A 29 27.20 25.11 21.55
CA PRO A 29 27.76 26.43 21.31
C PRO A 29 27.58 26.90 19.87
N GLN A 30 27.70 28.21 19.65
CA GLN A 30 27.66 28.78 18.31
C GLN A 30 28.70 28.12 17.39
N GLY A 31 28.25 27.64 16.22
CA GLY A 31 29.08 26.89 15.28
C GLY A 31 28.93 25.37 15.37
N THR A 32 28.22 24.84 16.36
CA THR A 32 27.78 23.43 16.37
C THR A 32 26.95 23.17 15.12
N THR A 33 27.35 22.17 14.34
CA THR A 33 26.75 21.82 13.05
C THR A 33 26.28 20.40 13.04
N TRP A 34 25.28 20.12 12.22
CA TRP A 34 24.82 18.77 11.99
C TRP A 34 24.65 18.50 10.50
N TYR A 35 24.71 17.23 10.12
CA TYR A 35 24.30 16.74 8.81
C TYR A 35 23.69 15.34 8.91
N ALA A 36 22.84 14.96 7.95
CA ALA A 36 22.29 13.62 7.92
C ALA A 36 23.42 12.59 7.74
N GLY A 37 23.56 11.66 8.68
CA GLY A 37 24.65 10.67 8.73
C GLY A 37 25.86 11.09 9.58
N GLU A 38 25.75 12.17 10.36
CA GLU A 38 26.79 12.58 11.30
C GLU A 38 27.09 11.50 12.34
N GLY A 39 28.37 11.16 12.50
CA GLY A 39 28.78 10.09 13.43
C GLY A 39 28.31 8.68 13.04
N LEU A 40 27.82 8.45 11.82
CA LEU A 40 27.37 7.13 11.40
C LEU A 40 28.56 6.18 11.23
N GLU A 41 28.51 5.04 11.92
CA GLU A 41 29.60 4.07 11.94
C GLU A 41 29.12 2.65 11.64
N LYS A 42 30.07 1.80 11.26
CA LYS A 42 29.81 0.36 11.18
C LYS A 42 29.43 -0.17 12.56
N GLY A 43 28.38 -0.97 12.61
CA GLY A 43 27.88 -1.58 13.84
C GLY A 43 26.67 -0.85 14.43
N ASP A 44 26.37 0.37 13.97
CA ASP A 44 25.21 1.10 14.44
C ASP A 44 23.92 0.40 14.03
N PHE A 45 23.08 0.13 15.03
CA PHE A 45 21.74 -0.41 14.88
C PHE A 45 20.71 0.62 15.31
N PHE A 46 19.69 0.79 14.48
CA PHE A 46 18.56 1.67 14.72
C PHE A 46 17.27 0.89 14.58
N SER A 47 16.30 1.21 15.43
CA SER A 47 14.91 0.78 15.30
C SER A 47 14.02 2.00 15.35
N TYR A 48 13.21 2.21 14.32
CA TYR A 48 12.25 3.31 14.23
C TYR A 48 10.84 2.78 14.06
N SER A 49 9.88 3.37 14.79
CA SER A 49 8.49 3.38 14.36
C SER A 49 8.35 4.56 13.41
N THR A 50 7.80 4.36 12.22
CA THR A 50 7.67 5.42 11.22
C THR A 50 6.41 5.25 10.38
N CYS A 51 5.89 6.35 9.87
CA CYS A 51 4.91 6.37 8.80
C CYS A 51 5.25 7.47 7.78
N PHE A 52 4.69 7.36 6.58
CA PHE A 52 4.84 8.36 5.51
C PHE A 52 3.54 8.43 4.72
N VAL A 53 3.10 9.61 4.30
CA VAL A 53 1.77 9.83 3.71
C VAL A 53 1.53 9.04 2.44
N ASP A 54 2.54 8.96 1.56
CA ASP A 54 2.45 8.18 0.32
C ASP A 54 2.51 6.65 0.59
N TYR A 55 2.69 6.24 1.85
CA TYR A 55 2.63 4.87 2.30
C TYR A 55 1.41 4.62 3.19
N LYS A 56 0.36 4.02 2.61
CA LYS A 56 -0.88 3.62 3.34
C LYS A 56 -1.42 4.76 4.23
N GLU A 57 -1.44 5.99 3.72
CA GLU A 57 -1.94 7.17 4.43
C GLU A 57 -1.29 7.41 5.82
N CYS A 58 0.03 7.20 5.91
CA CYS A 58 0.79 7.26 7.17
C CYS A 58 0.35 6.18 8.19
N THR A 59 0.13 4.95 7.73
CA THR A 59 0.08 3.79 8.62
C THR A 59 1.47 3.49 9.16
N ASN A 60 1.58 3.26 10.47
CA ASN A 60 2.87 3.00 11.12
C ASN A 60 3.40 1.61 10.77
N PHE A 61 4.69 1.54 10.47
CA PHE A 61 5.49 0.33 10.41
C PHE A 61 6.77 0.51 11.23
N GLN A 62 7.38 -0.58 11.66
CA GLN A 62 8.70 -0.55 12.28
C GLN A 62 9.76 -0.86 11.23
N MET A 63 10.82 -0.05 11.21
CA MET A 63 12.00 -0.27 10.37
C MET A 63 13.23 -0.34 11.25
N ASP A 64 13.85 -1.51 11.25
CA ASP A 64 15.10 -1.79 11.92
C ASP A 64 16.20 -1.87 10.88
N PHE A 65 17.33 -1.22 11.13
CA PHE A 65 18.46 -1.27 10.22
C PHE A 65 19.81 -1.25 10.95
N TRP A 66 20.76 -2.00 10.44
CA TRP A 66 22.09 -2.18 11.02
C TRP A 66 23.18 -1.94 9.97
N ILE A 67 24.11 -1.04 10.27
CA ILE A 67 25.22 -0.71 9.38
C ILE A 67 26.25 -1.84 9.38
N LYS A 68 26.13 -2.74 8.41
CA LYS A 68 27.01 -3.89 8.21
C LYS A 68 28.44 -3.48 7.83
N GLY A 69 28.59 -2.38 7.11
CA GLY A 69 29.88 -1.84 6.68
C GLY A 69 29.78 -1.15 5.32
N ASP A 70 30.80 -1.31 4.49
CA ASP A 70 30.90 -0.64 3.20
C ASP A 70 30.57 -1.57 2.02
N LYS A 71 30.04 -0.99 0.95
CA LYS A 71 29.87 -1.64 -0.36
C LYS A 71 30.28 -0.68 -1.47
N ILE A 72 30.99 -1.21 -2.47
CA ILE A 72 31.37 -0.44 -3.66
C ILE A 72 30.31 -0.67 -4.73
N VAL A 73 29.71 0.40 -5.23
CA VAL A 73 28.72 0.38 -6.32
C VAL A 73 29.20 1.34 -7.41
N GLY A 74 29.65 0.79 -8.54
CA GLY A 74 30.33 1.57 -9.56
C GLY A 74 31.63 2.19 -9.01
N SER A 75 31.74 3.51 -9.06
CA SER A 75 32.87 4.27 -8.49
C SER A 75 32.63 4.82 -7.09
N GLU A 76 31.45 4.59 -6.51
CA GLU A 76 31.05 5.14 -5.21
C GLU A 76 31.22 4.11 -4.08
N THR A 77 31.74 4.54 -2.94
CA THR A 77 31.70 3.76 -1.70
C THR A 77 30.48 4.17 -0.90
N LYS A 78 29.63 3.20 -0.59
CA LYS A 78 28.35 3.37 0.11
C LYS A 78 28.35 2.60 1.42
N TRP A 79 27.50 3.01 2.35
CA TRP A 79 27.12 2.17 3.48
C TRP A 79 26.22 1.03 3.00
N LEU A 80 26.51 -0.18 3.47
CA LEU A 80 25.63 -1.33 3.36
C LEU A 80 24.94 -1.54 4.70
N SER A 81 23.62 -1.47 4.68
CA SER A 81 22.78 -1.72 5.83
C SER A 81 21.98 -3.00 5.64
N GLU A 82 21.92 -3.86 6.65
CA GLU A 82 20.90 -4.90 6.72
C GLU A 82 19.64 -4.28 7.32
N VAL A 83 18.48 -4.67 6.82
CA VAL A 83 17.21 -4.05 7.17
C VAL A 83 16.16 -5.11 7.42
N VAL A 84 15.36 -4.91 8.46
CA VAL A 84 14.11 -5.63 8.69
C VAL A 84 12.99 -4.63 8.86
N VAL A 85 11.92 -4.82 8.09
CA VAL A 85 10.68 -4.06 8.22
C VAL A 85 9.61 -4.96 8.81
N TYR A 86 8.91 -4.48 9.83
CA TYR A 86 7.70 -5.07 10.38
C TYR A 86 6.52 -4.14 10.07
N ASP A 87 5.64 -4.59 9.18
CA ASP A 87 4.45 -3.85 8.75
C ASP A 87 3.22 -4.74 8.96
N GLY A 88 2.55 -4.57 10.10
CA GLY A 88 1.52 -5.48 10.56
C GLY A 88 2.06 -6.91 10.68
N ASN A 89 1.47 -7.84 9.93
CA ASN A 89 1.92 -9.24 9.88
C ASN A 89 3.03 -9.50 8.85
N LYS A 90 3.44 -8.49 8.08
CA LYS A 90 4.46 -8.61 7.04
C LYS A 90 5.84 -8.36 7.63
N ILE A 91 6.78 -9.26 7.35
CA ILE A 91 8.20 -9.12 7.71
C ILE A 91 9.02 -9.15 6.43
N ILE A 92 9.80 -8.09 6.19
CA ILE A 92 10.68 -8.00 5.02
C ILE A 92 12.10 -7.86 5.50
N VAL A 93 12.95 -8.80 5.09
CA VAL A 93 14.38 -8.82 5.41
C VAL A 93 15.14 -8.53 4.13
N GLY A 94 16.13 -7.64 4.19
CA GLY A 94 16.91 -7.31 3.02
C GLY A 94 18.09 -6.39 3.32
N GLU A 95 18.66 -5.84 2.27
CA GLU A 95 19.75 -4.86 2.35
C GLU A 95 19.32 -3.52 1.77
N MET A 96 19.90 -2.45 2.31
CA MET A 96 19.73 -1.07 1.84
C MET A 96 21.10 -0.41 1.66
N GLU A 97 21.31 0.22 0.51
CA GLU A 97 22.56 0.89 0.15
C GLU A 97 22.41 2.40 0.35
N LEU A 98 23.16 2.98 1.29
CA LEU A 98 23.09 4.40 1.65
C LEU A 98 24.34 5.15 1.19
N GLY A 99 24.18 6.36 0.66
CA GLY A 99 25.33 7.22 0.31
C GLY A 99 26.15 7.64 1.54
N LYS A 100 27.44 7.96 1.34
CA LYS A 100 28.31 8.48 2.42
C LYS A 100 28.28 10.00 2.59
N ILE A 101 27.92 10.74 1.54
CA ILE A 101 27.76 12.21 1.59
C ILE A 101 26.39 12.57 2.16
N ALA A 102 25.38 11.85 1.71
CA ALA A 102 24.01 11.88 2.17
C ALA A 102 23.55 10.42 2.31
N PRO A 103 23.08 9.97 3.49
CA PRO A 103 22.64 8.60 3.74
C PRO A 103 21.26 8.34 3.11
N GLU A 104 21.09 8.72 1.85
CA GLU A 104 19.90 8.40 1.07
C GLU A 104 20.00 6.99 0.51
N PRO A 105 18.92 6.20 0.56
CA PRO A 105 18.88 4.90 -0.05
C PRO A 105 18.85 5.01 -1.56
N THR A 106 19.81 4.36 -2.20
CA THR A 106 19.98 4.36 -3.67
C THR A 106 19.98 2.96 -4.29
N GLY A 107 19.87 1.91 -3.46
CA GLY A 107 19.89 0.53 -3.90
C GLY A 107 19.60 -0.47 -2.77
N GLY A 108 19.73 -1.75 -3.07
CA GLY A 108 19.45 -2.88 -2.17
C GLY A 108 18.25 -3.75 -2.62
N THR A 109 17.69 -4.54 -1.71
CA THR A 109 16.60 -5.50 -1.96
C THR A 109 15.34 -4.84 -2.57
N PRO A 110 14.79 -5.33 -3.71
CA PRO A 110 13.63 -4.75 -4.38
C PRO A 110 12.37 -4.63 -3.52
N GLU A 111 12.10 -5.63 -2.68
CA GLU A 111 10.93 -5.74 -1.81
C GLU A 111 10.89 -4.64 -0.74
N LEU A 112 12.06 -4.05 -0.42
CA LEU A 112 12.18 -2.89 0.46
C LEU A 112 11.91 -1.55 -0.24
N GLY A 113 11.61 -1.54 -1.55
CA GLY A 113 11.53 -0.34 -2.38
C GLY A 113 10.65 0.77 -1.80
N VAL A 114 9.42 0.44 -1.40
CA VAL A 114 8.48 1.42 -0.82
C VAL A 114 8.96 1.94 0.54
N TYR A 115 9.57 1.09 1.37
CA TYR A 115 10.09 1.46 2.69
C TYR A 115 11.38 2.29 2.59
N ARG A 116 12.23 2.03 1.60
CA ARG A 116 13.36 2.91 1.26
C ARG A 116 12.88 4.29 0.81
N GLY A 117 11.80 4.34 0.03
CA GLY A 117 11.14 5.59 -0.35
C GLY A 117 10.68 6.37 0.88
N ALA A 118 9.98 5.71 1.81
CA ALA A 118 9.56 6.30 3.07
C ALA A 118 10.76 6.80 3.89
N PHE A 119 11.79 5.98 4.11
CA PHE A 119 13.02 6.37 4.83
C PHE A 119 13.70 7.59 4.22
N LYS A 120 13.81 7.63 2.89
CA LYS A 120 14.38 8.77 2.16
C LYS A 120 13.58 10.06 2.38
N SER A 121 12.26 9.96 2.29
CA SER A 121 11.36 11.10 2.36
C SER A 121 11.02 11.53 3.81
N SER A 122 11.40 10.74 4.82
CA SER A 122 11.16 11.06 6.23
C SER A 122 12.45 11.15 7.06
N ILE A 123 13.11 10.02 7.35
CA ILE A 123 14.23 9.95 8.29
C ILE A 123 15.49 10.64 7.73
N ALA A 124 15.80 10.42 6.45
CA ALA A 124 17.01 10.96 5.82
C ALA A 124 16.79 12.33 5.14
N TRP A 125 15.56 12.83 5.04
CA TRP A 125 15.18 13.91 4.12
C TRP A 125 15.96 15.22 4.32
N LEU A 126 16.43 15.49 5.54
CA LEU A 126 17.22 16.69 5.85
C LEU A 126 18.59 16.71 5.16
N SER A 127 19.02 15.59 4.55
CA SER A 127 20.15 15.56 3.61
C SER A 127 20.00 16.57 2.48
N ALA A 128 18.76 16.96 2.12
CA ALA A 128 18.51 18.00 1.12
C ALA A 128 19.06 19.38 1.52
N PHE A 129 19.30 19.61 2.82
CA PHE A 129 19.80 20.87 3.38
C PHE A 129 21.18 20.74 4.03
N ALA A 130 21.50 19.58 4.61
CA ALA A 130 22.71 19.35 5.40
C ALA A 130 23.36 18.01 5.05
N THR A 131 24.51 18.06 4.37
CA THR A 131 25.30 16.89 3.94
C THR A 131 26.69 16.90 4.57
N SER A 132 27.39 15.77 4.63
CA SER A 132 28.72 15.72 5.27
C SER A 132 29.77 16.60 4.59
N ASP A 133 29.61 16.82 3.28
CA ASP A 133 30.47 17.66 2.48
C ASP A 133 29.67 18.66 1.64
N GLY A 134 30.23 19.85 1.43
CA GLY A 134 29.65 20.93 0.62
C GLY A 134 30.18 20.99 -0.81
N SER A 135 31.12 20.12 -1.18
CA SER A 135 31.64 20.03 -2.54
C SER A 135 30.72 19.18 -3.44
N SER A 136 30.98 19.21 -4.75
CA SER A 136 30.36 18.29 -5.72
C SER A 136 28.82 18.24 -5.71
N GLY A 137 28.17 19.35 -5.37
CA GLY A 137 26.70 19.47 -5.30
C GLY A 137 26.09 19.24 -3.92
N GLY A 138 26.90 18.89 -2.91
CA GLY A 138 26.49 18.84 -1.51
C GLY A 138 26.16 20.23 -0.93
N LYS A 139 25.53 20.24 0.24
CA LYS A 139 25.16 21.46 0.98
C LYS A 139 26.09 21.78 2.14
N GLY A 140 26.89 20.80 2.55
CA GLY A 140 27.76 20.86 3.72
C GLY A 140 26.98 20.79 5.03
N PRO A 141 27.69 20.62 6.16
CA PRO A 141 27.06 20.64 7.48
C PRO A 141 26.40 21.98 7.77
N LYS A 142 25.32 21.96 8.55
CA LYS A 142 24.51 23.14 8.85
C LYS A 142 24.55 23.49 10.32
N ALA A 143 24.88 24.75 10.63
CA ALA A 143 24.95 25.18 12.01
C ALA A 143 23.55 25.37 12.62
N PHE A 144 23.36 24.93 13.85
CA PHE A 144 22.11 25.17 14.59
C PHE A 144 21.89 26.66 14.89
N SER A 145 22.94 27.46 14.87
CA SER A 145 22.85 28.92 15.01
C SER A 145 22.45 29.66 13.72
N GLU A 146 22.32 28.97 12.57
CA GLU A 146 21.80 29.60 11.35
C GLU A 146 20.33 29.98 11.52
N VAL A 147 19.97 31.20 11.10
CA VAL A 147 18.58 31.68 11.16
C VAL A 147 17.63 30.89 10.25
N SER A 148 18.17 30.14 9.29
CA SER A 148 17.46 29.22 8.40
C SER A 148 18.44 28.32 7.66
N TRP A 149 18.08 27.05 7.46
CA TRP A 149 18.84 26.10 6.64
C TRP A 149 18.45 26.12 5.16
N GLY A 150 17.31 26.71 4.82
CA GLY A 150 16.84 26.81 3.44
C GLY A 150 15.32 26.93 3.30
N LYS A 151 14.84 26.84 2.05
CA LYS A 151 13.43 26.95 1.67
C LYS A 151 12.89 25.64 1.12
N ILE A 152 11.67 25.29 1.49
CA ILE A 152 10.92 24.19 0.90
C ILE A 152 10.02 24.74 -0.23
N GLY A 153 10.45 24.55 -1.48
CA GLY A 153 9.86 25.21 -2.65
C GLY A 153 8.41 24.78 -2.95
N ASN A 154 8.09 23.49 -2.83
CA ASN A 154 6.79 22.91 -3.17
C ASN A 154 5.64 23.29 -2.21
N ILE A 155 5.94 23.85 -1.02
CA ILE A 155 4.93 24.29 -0.04
C ILE A 155 4.89 25.82 0.14
N GLY A 156 5.29 26.56 -0.89
CA GLY A 156 5.26 28.02 -0.87
C GLY A 156 6.52 28.68 -0.27
N GLY A 157 7.67 27.99 -0.29
CA GLY A 157 8.96 28.58 0.06
C GLY A 157 9.18 28.79 1.56
N GLN A 158 8.52 27.99 2.40
CA GLN A 158 8.63 28.03 3.86
C GLN A 158 10.06 27.75 4.31
N GLN A 159 10.52 28.47 5.34
CA GLN A 159 11.87 28.30 5.88
C GLN A 159 11.96 27.04 6.75
N VAL A 160 13.05 26.29 6.62
CA VAL A 160 13.45 25.27 7.61
C VAL A 160 14.34 25.94 8.63
N ILE A 161 13.84 26.12 9.85
CA ILE A 161 14.54 26.89 10.90
C ILE A 161 14.87 26.02 12.12
N PRO A 162 16.04 26.20 12.75
CA PRO A 162 16.28 25.77 14.12
C PRO A 162 15.43 26.63 15.06
N LEU A 163 14.39 26.07 15.68
CA LEU A 163 13.39 26.81 16.44
C LEU A 163 13.76 26.97 17.91
N GLU A 164 14.07 25.86 18.58
CA GLU A 164 14.31 25.80 20.01
C GLU A 164 15.20 24.59 20.37
N ILE A 165 15.82 24.63 21.54
CA ILE A 165 16.48 23.46 22.15
C ILE A 165 15.46 22.83 23.10
N GLU A 166 15.21 21.53 22.92
CA GLU A 166 14.24 20.76 23.69
C GLU A 166 14.87 19.45 24.16
N THR A 167 14.72 19.12 25.45
CA THR A 167 15.04 17.79 25.96
C THR A 167 13.83 16.87 25.78
N ILE A 168 13.99 15.79 25.03
CA ILE A 168 12.92 14.83 24.73
C ILE A 168 13.25 13.44 25.25
N THR A 169 12.21 12.66 25.56
CA THR A 169 12.33 11.24 25.91
C THR A 169 11.59 10.37 24.89
N VAL A 170 12.29 9.39 24.36
CA VAL A 170 11.80 8.34 23.47
C VAL A 170 12.17 6.96 24.04
N PRO A 171 11.66 5.82 23.54
CA PRO A 171 12.03 4.51 24.06
C PRO A 171 13.55 4.24 24.03
N ALA A 172 14.26 4.82 23.07
CA ALA A 172 15.72 4.71 22.97
C ALA A 172 16.50 5.53 24.02
N GLY A 173 15.85 6.44 24.76
CA GLY A 173 16.50 7.25 25.79
C GLY A 173 16.03 8.70 25.86
N THR A 174 16.75 9.50 26.62
CA THR A 174 16.55 10.95 26.75
C THR A 174 17.66 11.69 26.02
N TRP A 175 17.27 12.70 25.24
CA TRP A 175 18.15 13.40 24.30
C TRP A 175 17.95 14.91 24.45
N GLU A 176 19.04 15.65 24.52
CA GLU A 176 19.02 17.08 24.22
C GLU A 176 18.99 17.24 22.70
N THR A 177 18.02 17.99 22.20
CA THR A 177 17.78 18.09 20.75
C THR A 177 17.51 19.52 20.31
N VAL A 178 17.81 19.80 19.05
CA VAL A 178 17.36 21.00 18.34
C VAL A 178 16.10 20.65 17.56
N VAL A 179 15.05 21.45 17.76
CA VAL A 179 13.79 21.32 17.05
C VAL A 179 13.89 22.08 15.73
N MET A 180 14.02 21.36 14.63
CA MET A 180 13.86 21.92 13.29
C MET A 180 12.37 22.07 12.99
N SER A 181 11.97 23.25 12.49
CA SER A 181 10.56 23.59 12.31
C SER A 181 10.31 24.32 10.99
N TRP A 182 9.11 24.12 10.45
CA TRP A 182 8.54 24.89 9.34
C TRP A 182 7.00 24.84 9.42
N LYS A 183 6.32 25.73 8.70
CA LYS A 183 4.85 25.72 8.61
C LYS A 183 4.39 25.06 7.33
N THR A 184 3.29 24.30 7.39
CA THR A 184 2.69 23.64 6.22
C THR A 184 1.19 23.44 6.45
N GLY A 185 0.34 23.86 5.51
CA GLY A 185 -1.11 23.66 5.61
C GLY A 185 -1.76 24.26 6.86
N GLY A 186 -1.21 25.36 7.40
CA GLY A 186 -1.66 25.96 8.67
C GLY A 186 -1.19 25.24 9.94
N ALA A 187 -0.46 24.12 9.82
CA ALA A 187 0.17 23.41 10.92
C ALA A 187 1.68 23.70 11.00
N VAL A 188 2.27 23.39 12.15
CA VAL A 188 3.71 23.49 12.40
C VAL A 188 4.30 22.09 12.42
N SER A 189 5.16 21.80 11.45
CA SER A 189 5.93 20.57 11.37
C SER A 189 7.19 20.70 12.21
N LYS A 190 7.57 19.63 12.91
CA LYS A 190 8.74 19.57 13.79
C LYS A 190 9.55 18.29 13.57
N VAL A 191 10.87 18.41 13.59
CA VAL A 191 11.85 17.31 13.56
C VAL A 191 12.90 17.57 14.64
N TRP A 192 13.19 16.57 15.48
CA TRP A 192 14.11 16.71 16.61
C TRP A 192 15.43 16.04 16.30
N ILE A 193 16.51 16.81 16.32
CA ILE A 193 17.87 16.37 15.95
C ILE A 193 18.75 16.42 17.20
N ALA A 194 19.51 15.37 17.45
CA ALA A 194 20.59 15.40 18.43
C ALA A 194 21.92 15.65 17.70
N ASP A 195 22.79 16.45 18.31
CA ASP A 195 24.18 16.62 17.86
C ASP A 195 24.94 15.29 17.98
N ASP A 196 25.97 15.10 17.15
CA ASP A 196 26.77 13.86 17.09
C ASP A 196 25.92 12.57 16.92
N PHE A 197 24.74 12.68 16.30
CA PHE A 197 23.84 11.55 16.08
C PHE A 197 23.33 11.47 14.63
N PRO A 198 23.37 10.30 13.97
CA PRO A 198 23.22 10.23 12.50
C PRO A 198 21.89 10.66 11.92
N PHE A 199 20.79 10.39 12.63
CA PHE A 199 19.44 10.56 12.11
C PHE A 199 18.56 11.26 13.15
N PRO A 200 17.53 12.01 12.76
CA PRO A 200 16.66 12.66 13.74
C PRO A 200 16.02 11.64 14.72
N ILE A 201 15.83 12.06 15.96
CA ILE A 201 15.34 11.21 17.06
C ILE A 201 13.83 10.96 16.93
N LYS A 202 13.07 11.96 16.51
CA LYS A 202 11.63 11.86 16.21
C LYS A 202 11.21 12.96 15.24
N ALA A 203 10.05 12.80 14.63
CA ALA A 203 9.42 13.83 13.82
C ALA A 203 7.89 13.80 13.96
N LYS A 204 7.27 14.96 13.74
CA LYS A 204 5.83 15.09 13.57
C LYS A 204 5.57 16.19 12.55
N THR A 205 5.12 15.80 11.37
CA THR A 205 5.01 16.70 10.22
C THR A 205 3.67 16.54 9.53
N TYR A 206 3.31 17.52 8.70
CA TYR A 206 1.97 17.69 8.16
C TYR A 206 2.03 18.07 6.69
N THR A 207 1.10 17.51 5.91
CA THR A 207 1.03 17.82 4.48
C THR A 207 0.49 19.22 4.23
N HIS A 208 0.79 19.76 3.05
CA HIS A 208 0.17 21.01 2.61
C HIS A 208 -1.25 20.74 2.14
N VAL A 209 -2.23 21.34 2.81
CA VAL A 209 -3.64 21.32 2.41
C VAL A 209 -4.13 22.75 2.18
N ALA A 210 -5.05 22.91 1.22
CA ALA A 210 -5.69 24.19 0.96
C ALA A 210 -6.68 24.56 2.08
N GLU A 211 -7.38 23.57 2.63
CA GLU A 211 -8.38 23.71 3.70
C GLU A 211 -8.43 22.44 4.55
N GLY A 212 -9.05 22.52 5.75
CA GLY A 212 -9.24 21.38 6.65
C GLY A 212 -8.08 21.12 7.61
N ILE A 213 -8.08 19.92 8.20
CA ILE A 213 -7.02 19.48 9.11
C ILE A 213 -5.95 18.78 8.26
N PRO A 214 -4.70 19.30 8.20
CA PRO A 214 -3.67 18.67 7.40
C PRO A 214 -3.35 17.28 7.96
N PRO A 215 -3.39 16.21 7.14
CA PRO A 215 -2.98 14.89 7.58
C PRO A 215 -1.47 14.87 7.88
N PRO A 216 -1.02 13.89 8.68
CA PRO A 216 0.41 13.66 8.88
C PRO A 216 1.12 13.41 7.55
N GLU A 217 2.25 14.07 7.32
CA GLU A 217 3.13 13.79 6.17
C GLU A 217 4.09 12.65 6.49
N TYR A 218 4.77 12.75 7.62
CA TYR A 218 5.46 11.65 8.29
C TYR A 218 5.52 11.89 9.79
N ASP A 219 5.44 10.79 10.53
CA ASP A 219 5.66 10.72 11.98
C ASP A 219 6.62 9.57 12.21
N PHE A 220 7.68 9.80 12.97
CA PHE A 220 8.58 8.72 13.37
C PHE A 220 9.18 8.96 14.74
N LYS A 221 9.64 7.88 15.35
CA LYS A 221 10.26 7.89 16.66
C LYS A 221 11.29 6.77 16.78
N LEU A 222 12.49 7.13 17.24
CA LEU A 222 13.55 6.19 17.57
C LEU A 222 13.12 5.31 18.76
N LEU A 223 13.03 4.01 18.51
CA LEU A 223 12.68 2.98 19.48
C LEU A 223 13.91 2.42 20.17
N LYS A 224 14.98 2.19 19.42
CA LYS A 224 16.24 1.64 19.95
C LYS A 224 17.43 2.15 19.14
N TYR A 225 18.53 2.41 19.83
CA TYR A 225 19.85 2.62 19.24
C TYR A 225 20.88 1.83 20.05
N GLU A 226 21.74 1.08 19.38
CA GLU A 226 22.90 0.41 19.99
C GLU A 226 24.01 0.22 18.95
N ASN A 227 25.25 0.12 19.40
CA ASN A 227 26.35 -0.33 18.55
C ASN A 227 26.64 -1.80 18.83
N ARG A 228 26.71 -2.61 17.77
CA ARG A 228 26.92 -4.07 17.86
C ARG A 228 27.73 -4.60 16.69
N SER A 229 28.52 -5.64 16.95
CA SER A 229 29.44 -6.22 15.96
C SER A 229 28.79 -7.26 15.03
N ASP A 230 27.69 -7.87 15.47
CA ASP A 230 26.98 -8.95 14.80
C ASP A 230 25.59 -8.50 14.34
N SER A 231 25.10 -9.09 13.25
CA SER A 231 23.78 -8.81 12.71
C SER A 231 22.69 -9.15 13.74
N PRO A 232 21.81 -8.20 14.08
CA PRO A 232 20.65 -8.46 14.94
C PRO A 232 19.56 -9.28 14.26
N PHE A 233 19.69 -9.53 12.94
CA PHE A 233 18.61 -10.09 12.12
C PHE A 233 18.79 -11.58 11.80
N VAL A 234 19.80 -12.23 12.40
CA VAL A 234 20.04 -13.66 12.21
C VAL A 234 18.82 -14.47 12.66
N GLY A 235 18.28 -15.29 11.74
CA GLY A 235 17.14 -16.17 12.00
C GLY A 235 15.77 -15.54 11.74
N ILE A 236 15.71 -14.25 11.41
CA ILE A 236 14.48 -13.61 10.96
C ILE A 236 14.25 -13.98 9.49
N LYS A 237 13.05 -14.47 9.17
CA LYS A 237 12.66 -14.83 7.81
C LYS A 237 11.71 -13.80 7.24
N SER A 238 11.84 -13.51 5.95
CA SER A 238 10.87 -12.67 5.28
C SER A 238 9.59 -13.47 5.01
N THR A 239 8.45 -12.88 5.33
CA THR A 239 7.14 -13.44 4.97
C THR A 239 6.97 -13.48 3.45
N VAL A 240 7.61 -12.58 2.70
CA VAL A 240 7.58 -12.57 1.22
C VAL A 240 8.24 -13.84 0.67
N ASP A 241 9.38 -14.24 1.24
CA ASP A 241 10.06 -15.48 0.83
C ASP A 241 9.22 -16.72 1.18
N GLU A 242 8.56 -16.71 2.34
CA GLU A 242 7.67 -17.79 2.76
C GLU A 242 6.44 -17.92 1.85
N LEU A 243 5.83 -16.79 1.48
CA LEU A 243 4.71 -16.74 0.54
C LEU A 243 5.14 -17.18 -0.87
N ALA A 244 6.29 -16.72 -1.34
CA ALA A 244 6.85 -17.16 -2.62
C ALA A 244 7.12 -18.68 -2.62
N ALA A 245 7.68 -19.22 -1.53
CA ALA A 245 7.89 -20.66 -1.37
C ALA A 245 6.57 -21.46 -1.30
N ALA A 246 5.49 -20.84 -0.82
CA ALA A 246 4.14 -21.39 -0.84
C ALA A 246 3.44 -21.25 -2.22
N GLY A 247 4.10 -20.66 -3.21
CA GLY A 247 3.56 -20.46 -4.56
C GLY A 247 2.66 -19.23 -4.72
N CYS A 248 2.63 -18.33 -3.73
CA CYS A 248 1.87 -17.10 -3.81
C CYS A 248 2.52 -16.09 -4.77
N ASN A 249 1.69 -15.31 -5.46
CA ASN A 249 2.18 -14.14 -6.19
C ASN A 249 2.54 -13.03 -5.19
N THR A 250 3.79 -12.58 -5.22
CA THR A 250 4.29 -11.51 -4.36
C THR A 250 4.27 -10.14 -5.05
N ASP A 251 4.03 -10.08 -6.36
CA ASP A 251 3.87 -8.85 -7.14
C ASP A 251 2.38 -8.65 -7.48
N ILE A 252 1.67 -8.00 -6.56
CA ILE A 252 0.21 -7.92 -6.60
C ILE A 252 -0.24 -6.68 -7.39
N GLU A 253 -0.77 -6.93 -8.59
CA GLU A 253 -1.49 -5.92 -9.36
C GLU A 253 -2.98 -5.89 -8.97
N ARG A 254 -3.52 -4.68 -8.73
CA ARG A 254 -4.92 -4.46 -8.31
C ARG A 254 -5.84 -4.22 -9.51
N ASN A 255 -5.98 -5.24 -10.35
CA ASN A 255 -6.67 -5.13 -11.65
C ASN A 255 -8.17 -5.41 -11.61
N VAL A 256 -8.72 -5.92 -10.49
CA VAL A 256 -10.16 -6.18 -10.36
C VAL A 256 -10.85 -4.97 -9.74
N ILE A 257 -11.90 -4.47 -10.40
CA ILE A 257 -12.56 -3.22 -10.05
C ILE A 257 -14.03 -3.46 -9.73
N HIS A 258 -14.47 -3.00 -8.56
CA HIS A 258 -15.87 -2.94 -8.17
C HIS A 258 -16.25 -1.52 -7.78
N LYS A 259 -17.27 -0.97 -8.42
CA LYS A 259 -17.90 0.28 -8.01
C LYS A 259 -19.26 -0.02 -7.37
N ARG A 260 -19.52 0.58 -6.22
CA ARG A 260 -20.79 0.47 -5.48
C ARG A 260 -21.18 1.84 -4.95
N SER A 261 -22.48 2.10 -4.87
CA SER A 261 -23.03 3.31 -4.25
C SER A 261 -23.65 2.96 -2.91
N SER A 262 -23.63 3.91 -1.99
CA SER A 262 -24.35 3.83 -0.72
C SER A 262 -25.86 3.76 -0.96
N ASP A 263 -26.61 3.10 -0.08
CA ASP A 263 -28.06 2.88 -0.23
C ASP A 263 -28.84 4.21 -0.31
N ASP A 264 -28.32 5.24 0.33
CA ASP A 264 -28.88 6.60 0.36
C ASP A 264 -28.21 7.57 -0.62
N PHE A 265 -27.35 7.07 -1.51
CA PHE A 265 -26.61 7.85 -2.51
C PHE A 265 -25.83 9.04 -1.92
N LYS A 266 -25.33 8.93 -0.69
CA LYS A 266 -24.41 9.91 -0.09
C LYS A 266 -23.00 9.77 -0.63
N TYR A 267 -22.54 8.54 -0.83
CA TYR A 267 -21.19 8.25 -1.29
C TYR A 267 -21.16 7.06 -2.25
N GLN A 268 -20.01 6.89 -2.89
CA GLN A 268 -19.68 5.73 -3.69
C GLN A 268 -18.32 5.19 -3.28
N VAL A 269 -18.16 3.88 -3.37
CA VAL A 269 -16.93 3.16 -3.04
C VAL A 269 -16.43 2.48 -4.30
N HIS A 270 -15.20 2.79 -4.69
CA HIS A 270 -14.50 2.08 -5.76
C HIS A 270 -13.41 1.23 -5.14
N VAL A 271 -13.55 -0.09 -5.25
CA VAL A 271 -12.59 -1.07 -4.76
C VAL A 271 -11.80 -1.60 -5.92
N PHE A 272 -10.48 -1.54 -5.79
CA PHE A 272 -9.52 -2.17 -6.68
C PHE A 272 -8.79 -3.23 -5.88
N TYR A 273 -8.91 -4.49 -6.25
CA TYR A 273 -8.22 -5.55 -5.53
C TYR A 273 -7.33 -6.40 -6.43
N GLY A 274 -6.34 -7.00 -5.79
CA GLY A 274 -5.40 -7.92 -6.40
C GLY A 274 -4.93 -8.98 -5.40
N PRO A 275 -4.41 -10.13 -5.88
CA PRO A 275 -4.31 -10.52 -7.29
C PRO A 275 -5.69 -10.80 -7.91
N GLU A 276 -5.79 -10.90 -9.26
CA GLU A 276 -7.08 -11.17 -9.96
C GLU A 276 -7.72 -12.49 -9.50
N ASP A 277 -6.89 -13.45 -9.10
CA ASP A 277 -7.30 -14.75 -8.57
C ASP A 277 -6.68 -14.93 -7.17
N PRO A 278 -7.32 -14.40 -6.10
CA PRO A 278 -6.83 -14.52 -4.72
C PRO A 278 -6.79 -15.98 -4.26
N VAL A 279 -5.68 -16.41 -3.69
CA VAL A 279 -5.48 -17.79 -3.23
C VAL A 279 -5.50 -17.83 -1.71
N VAL A 280 -6.18 -18.81 -1.12
CA VAL A 280 -6.18 -19.05 0.33
C VAL A 280 -4.76 -19.22 0.84
N GLY A 281 -4.42 -18.51 1.92
CA GLY A 281 -3.08 -18.45 2.50
C GLY A 281 -2.13 -17.46 1.83
N CYS A 282 -2.53 -16.81 0.73
CA CYS A 282 -1.75 -15.76 0.07
C CYS A 282 -2.24 -14.35 0.42
N ASP A 283 -1.37 -13.37 0.21
CA ASP A 283 -1.72 -11.95 0.39
C ASP A 283 -2.68 -11.46 -0.69
N MET A 284 -3.59 -10.59 -0.27
CA MET A 284 -4.49 -9.82 -1.12
C MET A 284 -4.37 -8.35 -0.74
N GLN A 285 -4.37 -7.47 -1.75
CA GLN A 285 -4.33 -6.03 -1.58
C GLN A 285 -5.62 -5.39 -2.07
N TRP A 286 -6.15 -4.46 -1.30
CA TRP A 286 -7.33 -3.67 -1.62
C TRP A 286 -6.95 -2.19 -1.59
N LEU A 287 -7.22 -1.49 -2.69
CA LEU A 287 -7.29 -0.04 -2.73
C LEU A 287 -8.77 0.35 -2.72
N VAL A 288 -9.20 1.02 -1.65
CA VAL A 288 -10.59 1.44 -1.43
C VAL A 288 -10.65 2.95 -1.54
N ASN A 289 -11.32 3.44 -2.58
CA ASN A 289 -11.59 4.85 -2.78
C ASN A 289 -13.00 5.18 -2.30
N PHE A 290 -13.10 6.02 -1.29
CA PHE A 290 -14.34 6.60 -0.77
C PHE A 290 -14.55 7.96 -1.42
N LEU A 291 -15.60 8.06 -2.23
CA LEU A 291 -15.85 9.22 -3.07
C LEU A 291 -17.24 9.78 -2.79
N LYS A 292 -17.41 11.07 -3.03
CA LYS A 292 -18.72 11.69 -3.04
C LYS A 292 -19.58 11.09 -4.14
N PHE A 293 -20.87 10.88 -3.87
CA PHE A 293 -21.75 10.29 -4.88
C PHE A 293 -21.90 11.18 -6.12
N SER A 294 -21.95 12.50 -5.94
CA SER A 294 -22.17 13.46 -7.04
C SER A 294 -20.93 13.75 -7.87
N ASP A 295 -19.73 13.35 -7.41
CA ASP A 295 -18.46 13.68 -8.05
C ASP A 295 -17.43 12.55 -7.81
N GLU A 296 -17.12 11.81 -8.87
CA GLU A 296 -16.13 10.72 -8.87
C GLU A 296 -14.66 11.20 -8.70
N THR A 297 -14.43 12.52 -8.66
CA THR A 297 -13.10 13.11 -8.45
C THR A 297 -12.90 13.66 -7.03
N GLU A 298 -13.96 13.74 -6.23
CA GLU A 298 -13.94 14.28 -4.87
C GLU A 298 -13.91 13.14 -3.85
N PHE A 299 -12.75 12.92 -3.24
CA PHE A 299 -12.59 11.95 -2.15
C PHE A 299 -13.21 12.45 -0.85
N LEU A 300 -13.78 11.53 -0.09
CA LEU A 300 -14.23 11.78 1.28
C LEU A 300 -13.03 11.85 2.22
N ASN A 301 -13.14 12.60 3.31
CA ASN A 301 -12.09 12.68 4.33
C ASN A 301 -12.57 12.08 5.65
N GLN A 302 -11.62 11.60 6.45
CA GLN A 302 -11.86 11.05 7.80
C GLN A 302 -12.86 9.89 7.82
N VAL A 303 -12.72 8.94 6.90
CA VAL A 303 -13.62 7.79 6.79
C VAL A 303 -13.27 6.75 7.86
N GLN A 304 -14.21 6.42 8.74
CA GLN A 304 -14.12 5.25 9.61
C GLN A 304 -14.88 4.09 8.99
N TYR A 305 -14.18 2.97 8.79
CA TYR A 305 -14.72 1.82 8.06
C TYR A 305 -14.12 0.50 8.58
N ASP A 306 -14.60 -0.62 8.08
CA ASP A 306 -13.95 -1.92 8.21
C ASP A 306 -14.23 -2.76 6.96
N ILE A 307 -13.41 -3.78 6.74
CA ILE A 307 -13.64 -4.83 5.76
C ILE A 307 -14.02 -6.08 6.54
N LEU A 308 -15.28 -6.48 6.44
CA LEU A 308 -15.82 -7.65 7.10
C LEU A 308 -15.90 -8.82 6.13
N VAL A 309 -15.79 -10.04 6.64
CA VAL A 309 -16.21 -11.24 5.91
C VAL A 309 -17.48 -11.76 6.55
N LEU A 310 -18.55 -11.84 5.77
CA LEU A 310 -19.86 -12.31 6.24
C LEU A 310 -20.10 -13.77 5.82
N ASP A 311 -20.83 -14.52 6.63
CA ASP A 311 -21.41 -15.80 6.22
C ASP A 311 -22.67 -15.61 5.34
N ASP A 312 -23.24 -16.72 4.88
CA ASP A 312 -24.43 -16.72 4.02
C ASP A 312 -25.68 -16.17 4.75
N GLU A 313 -25.67 -16.15 6.08
CA GLU A 313 -26.71 -15.54 6.93
C GLU A 313 -26.45 -14.05 7.24
N GLY A 314 -25.36 -13.46 6.73
CA GLY A 314 -25.00 -12.06 6.93
C GLY A 314 -24.33 -11.76 8.27
N LYS A 315 -23.88 -12.78 9.00
CA LYS A 315 -23.16 -12.62 10.27
C LYS A 315 -21.65 -12.50 10.04
N VAL A 316 -21.01 -11.66 10.83
CA VAL A 316 -19.57 -11.41 10.77
C VAL A 316 -18.78 -12.66 11.18
N LYS A 317 -17.98 -13.21 10.25
CA LYS A 317 -16.97 -14.25 10.50
C LYS A 317 -15.60 -13.65 10.82
N ARG A 318 -15.26 -12.53 10.18
CA ARG A 318 -13.92 -11.91 10.24
C ARG A 318 -14.02 -10.39 10.09
N SER A 319 -13.09 -9.67 10.71
CA SER A 319 -12.93 -8.21 10.61
C SER A 319 -11.46 -7.90 10.44
N ILE A 320 -11.11 -7.15 9.39
CA ILE A 320 -9.71 -6.79 9.11
C ILE A 320 -9.20 -5.77 10.15
N ALA A 321 -10.04 -4.84 10.61
CA ALA A 321 -9.67 -3.94 11.70
C ALA A 321 -9.23 -4.70 12.96
N ASN A 322 -10.03 -5.69 13.40
CA ASN A 322 -9.75 -6.46 14.61
C ASN A 322 -8.45 -7.28 14.48
N GLU A 323 -8.14 -7.80 13.29
CA GLU A 323 -6.87 -8.50 13.05
C GLU A 323 -5.66 -7.56 13.17
N ASN A 324 -5.84 -6.28 12.84
CA ASN A 324 -4.84 -5.24 13.03
C ASN A 324 -4.82 -4.69 14.47
N GLY A 325 -5.64 -5.23 15.38
CA GLY A 325 -5.76 -4.75 16.76
C GLY A 325 -6.48 -3.39 16.88
N GLU A 326 -7.17 -2.97 15.84
CA GLU A 326 -7.95 -1.73 15.80
C GLU A 326 -9.45 -2.02 15.89
N SER A 327 -10.25 -1.10 16.44
CA SER A 327 -11.71 -1.25 16.46
C SER A 327 -12.35 -0.98 15.11
N HIS A 328 -11.74 -0.10 14.32
CA HIS A 328 -12.16 0.32 12.99
C HIS A 328 -10.90 0.71 12.21
N LEU A 329 -10.90 0.45 10.90
CA LEU A 329 -9.94 1.06 9.98
C LEU A 329 -10.26 2.55 9.78
N TYR A 330 -9.25 3.32 9.39
CA TYR A 330 -9.37 4.76 9.21
C TYR A 330 -8.66 5.23 7.95
N SER A 331 -9.36 6.02 7.14
CA SER A 331 -8.80 6.70 5.96
C SER A 331 -8.89 8.22 6.13
N PRO A 332 -7.78 8.94 6.35
CA PRO A 332 -7.81 10.39 6.45
C PRO A 332 -8.19 11.07 5.12
N SER A 333 -7.81 10.51 3.97
CA SER A 333 -7.97 11.12 2.64
C SER A 333 -9.00 10.43 1.74
N GLY A 334 -9.62 9.34 2.21
CA GLY A 334 -10.59 8.57 1.45
C GLY A 334 -9.97 7.61 0.46
N GLN A 335 -8.66 7.40 0.48
CA GLN A 335 -7.96 6.44 -0.37
C GLN A 335 -7.15 5.47 0.47
N ALA A 336 -7.76 4.36 0.85
CA ALA A 336 -7.14 3.39 1.74
C ALA A 336 -6.52 2.22 0.98
N LEU A 337 -5.23 1.97 1.21
CA LEU A 337 -4.55 0.73 0.80
C LEU A 337 -4.50 -0.23 1.99
N VAL A 338 -5.16 -1.38 1.85
CA VAL A 338 -5.28 -2.42 2.88
C VAL A 338 -4.73 -3.73 2.34
N ASP A 339 -3.83 -4.35 3.09
CA ASP A 339 -3.28 -5.67 2.76
C ASP A 339 -3.69 -6.67 3.83
N PHE A 340 -4.06 -7.88 3.42
CA PHE A 340 -4.36 -8.97 4.34
C PHE A 340 -4.19 -10.34 3.67
N VAL A 341 -3.94 -11.36 4.49
CA VAL A 341 -3.90 -12.75 4.05
C VAL A 341 -5.33 -13.26 3.83
N VAL A 342 -5.59 -13.91 2.71
CA VAL A 342 -6.85 -14.63 2.46
C VAL A 342 -6.93 -15.85 3.38
N LYS A 343 -7.96 -15.92 4.22
CA LYS A 343 -8.18 -17.04 5.17
C LYS A 343 -9.46 -17.81 4.87
N GLU A 344 -10.17 -17.39 3.84
CA GLU A 344 -11.47 -17.91 3.44
C GLU A 344 -11.27 -19.23 2.69
N ASP A 345 -12.15 -20.19 2.94
CA ASP A 345 -12.12 -21.47 2.24
C ASP A 345 -12.31 -21.27 0.73
N PRO A 346 -11.77 -22.16 -0.13
CA PRO A 346 -11.99 -22.06 -1.55
C PRO A 346 -13.48 -22.02 -1.91
N GLY A 347 -13.90 -20.97 -2.61
CA GLY A 347 -15.30 -20.71 -2.93
C GLY A 347 -15.54 -19.25 -3.29
N THR A 348 -16.74 -18.75 -3.04
CA THR A 348 -17.03 -17.31 -3.08
C THR A 348 -17.06 -16.77 -1.66
N ALA A 349 -16.23 -15.78 -1.36
CA ALA A 349 -16.26 -15.05 -0.10
C ALA A 349 -17.00 -13.72 -0.26
N ASN A 350 -17.79 -13.36 0.74
CA ASN A 350 -18.51 -12.09 0.81
C ASN A 350 -17.71 -11.10 1.65
N TYR A 351 -16.89 -10.27 1.00
CA TYR A 351 -16.23 -9.15 1.66
C TYR A 351 -17.17 -7.96 1.67
N THR A 352 -17.48 -7.44 2.85
CA THR A 352 -18.40 -6.32 3.04
C THR A 352 -17.66 -5.15 3.63
N ILE A 353 -17.61 -4.05 2.89
CA ILE A 353 -17.13 -2.78 3.42
C ILE A 353 -18.26 -2.17 4.23
N ILE A 354 -18.02 -2.01 5.53
CA ILE A 354 -18.91 -1.26 6.41
C ILE A 354 -18.35 0.15 6.61
N ILE A 355 -19.14 1.17 6.30
CA ILE A 355 -18.75 2.57 6.53
C ILE A 355 -19.50 3.06 7.76
N TYR A 356 -18.78 3.28 8.85
CA TYR A 356 -19.35 3.74 10.10
C TYR A 356 -19.66 5.24 10.07
N GLY A 357 -18.90 6.02 9.30
CA GLY A 357 -19.15 7.44 9.05
C GLY A 357 -17.89 8.27 8.84
N LEU A 358 -18.08 9.58 8.70
CA LEU A 358 -17.00 10.55 8.53
C LEU A 358 -16.71 11.23 9.88
N SER A 359 -15.60 10.88 10.51
CA SER A 359 -15.24 11.33 11.86
C SER A 359 -13.74 11.15 12.11
N PRO A 360 -13.07 12.06 12.86
CA PRO A 360 -11.66 11.90 13.21
C PRO A 360 -11.37 10.54 13.86
N LYS A 361 -10.15 10.01 13.63
CA LYS A 361 -9.72 8.71 14.19
C LYS A 361 -10.00 8.62 15.69
N GLY A 362 -10.65 7.54 16.11
CA GLY A 362 -10.98 7.27 17.51
C GLY A 362 -12.25 7.93 18.04
N ILE A 363 -12.94 8.76 17.23
CA ILE A 363 -14.25 9.31 17.58
C ILE A 363 -15.33 8.45 16.92
N ALA A 364 -16.18 7.82 17.74
CA ALA A 364 -17.28 6.99 17.26
C ALA A 364 -18.22 7.82 16.34
N PRO A 365 -18.44 7.39 15.09
CA PRO A 365 -19.28 8.14 14.17
C PRO A 365 -20.77 8.02 14.56
N SER A 366 -21.54 9.06 14.25
CA SER A 366 -22.93 9.22 14.67
C SER A 366 -23.97 8.85 13.60
N VAL A 367 -23.57 8.12 12.57
CA VAL A 367 -24.43 7.80 11.42
C VAL A 367 -24.72 6.30 11.32
N THR A 368 -25.81 5.96 10.65
CA THR A 368 -26.13 4.56 10.29
C THR A 368 -25.05 4.02 9.35
N SER A 369 -24.58 2.82 9.66
CA SER A 369 -23.60 2.12 8.85
C SER A 369 -24.19 1.68 7.51
N ASP A 370 -23.45 1.85 6.44
CA ASP A 370 -23.76 1.27 5.13
C ASP A 370 -22.86 0.06 4.87
N LEU A 371 -23.38 -0.95 4.16
CA LEU A 371 -22.78 -2.25 3.91
C LEU A 371 -22.68 -2.48 2.41
N LEU A 372 -21.46 -2.43 1.88
CA LEU A 372 -21.20 -2.67 0.46
C LEU A 372 -20.51 -4.02 0.29
N THR A 373 -21.27 -5.04 -0.14
CA THR A 373 -20.76 -6.40 -0.32
C THR A 373 -20.19 -6.62 -1.72
N ILE A 374 -19.02 -7.26 -1.75
CA ILE A 374 -18.28 -7.68 -2.94
C ILE A 374 -18.02 -9.17 -2.83
N GLU A 375 -18.53 -9.91 -3.81
CA GLU A 375 -18.26 -11.33 -3.97
C GLU A 375 -16.89 -11.53 -4.60
N VAL A 376 -16.01 -12.26 -3.91
CA VAL A 376 -14.64 -12.53 -4.36
C VAL A 376 -14.45 -14.05 -4.47
N PRO A 377 -14.05 -14.57 -5.65
CA PRO A 377 -13.69 -15.98 -5.79
C PRO A 377 -12.32 -16.26 -5.14
N ILE A 378 -12.26 -17.21 -4.21
CA ILE A 378 -11.08 -17.58 -3.42
C ILE A 378 -10.55 -18.94 -3.83
N TYR A 379 -9.29 -19.02 -4.23
CA TYR A 379 -8.69 -20.19 -4.86
C TYR A 379 -7.93 -21.08 -3.88
N ALA A 380 -7.92 -22.39 -4.13
CA ALA A 380 -7.08 -23.30 -3.34
C ALA A 380 -5.60 -23.18 -3.75
N SER A 381 -4.71 -23.46 -2.81
CA SER A 381 -3.26 -23.37 -3.00
C SER A 381 -2.69 -24.43 -3.97
N ASP A 382 -3.38 -25.55 -4.17
CA ASP A 382 -3.01 -26.59 -5.13
C ASP A 382 -3.43 -26.25 -6.58
N GLY A 383 -3.99 -25.05 -6.81
CA GLY A 383 -4.52 -24.63 -8.10
C GLY A 383 -5.85 -25.30 -8.47
N SER A 384 -6.48 -26.06 -7.55
CA SER A 384 -7.87 -26.46 -7.68
C SER A 384 -8.77 -25.25 -7.39
N ILE A 385 -9.59 -24.92 -8.36
CA ILE A 385 -10.20 -23.59 -8.48
C ILE A 385 -11.57 -23.61 -7.81
N PRO A 386 -11.94 -22.51 -7.12
CA PRO A 386 -13.26 -22.33 -6.61
C PRO A 386 -14.14 -22.20 -7.83
N VAL A 387 -15.23 -22.93 -7.82
CA VAL A 387 -16.20 -22.70 -8.84
C VAL A 387 -16.78 -21.34 -8.54
N ALA A 388 -16.42 -20.32 -9.32
CA ALA A 388 -17.23 -19.12 -9.39
C ALA A 388 -18.65 -19.62 -9.62
N LYS A 389 -19.52 -19.44 -8.61
CA LYS A 389 -20.86 -20.03 -8.57
C LYS A 389 -21.52 -19.65 -9.89
N ILE A 390 -21.71 -20.64 -10.75
CA ILE A 390 -22.15 -20.38 -12.12
C ILE A 390 -23.58 -19.84 -11.97
N PRO A 391 -23.91 -18.66 -12.54
CA PRO A 391 -25.23 -18.10 -12.38
C PRO A 391 -26.32 -19.13 -12.71
N SER A 392 -27.30 -19.30 -11.83
CA SER A 392 -28.27 -20.40 -11.94
C SER A 392 -29.03 -20.40 -13.27
N TRP A 393 -29.17 -19.25 -13.93
CA TRP A 393 -29.81 -19.17 -15.25
C TRP A 393 -29.05 -19.93 -16.35
N ILE A 394 -27.73 -20.17 -16.19
CA ILE A 394 -26.92 -20.97 -17.11
C ILE A 394 -27.32 -22.46 -17.06
N LYS A 395 -27.82 -22.94 -15.92
CA LYS A 395 -28.24 -24.35 -15.75
C LYS A 395 -29.36 -24.73 -16.71
N ASN A 396 -30.21 -23.77 -17.09
CA ASN A 396 -31.24 -23.99 -18.10
C ASN A 396 -30.65 -24.37 -19.46
N ASN A 397 -29.55 -23.73 -19.87
CA ASN A 397 -28.88 -24.04 -21.13
C ASN A 397 -28.24 -25.44 -21.12
N ALA A 398 -27.72 -25.87 -19.97
CA ALA A 398 -27.21 -27.23 -19.79
C ALA A 398 -28.31 -28.29 -19.80
N GLY A 399 -29.47 -28.01 -19.20
CA GLY A 399 -30.65 -28.88 -19.28
C GLY A 399 -31.14 -29.03 -20.73
N TRP A 400 -31.30 -27.91 -21.44
CA TRP A 400 -31.69 -27.94 -22.86
C TRP A 400 -30.68 -28.65 -23.75
N TRP A 401 -29.38 -28.57 -23.45
CA TRP A 401 -28.37 -29.36 -24.15
C TRP A 401 -28.50 -30.85 -23.83
N ALA A 402 -28.62 -31.22 -22.55
CA ALA A 402 -28.76 -32.61 -22.13
C ALA A 402 -29.99 -33.30 -22.76
N ASP A 403 -31.11 -32.59 -22.84
CA ASP A 403 -32.37 -33.08 -23.43
C ASP A 403 -32.36 -33.07 -24.97
N GLY A 404 -31.28 -32.60 -25.60
CA GLY A 404 -31.11 -32.56 -27.06
C GLY A 404 -31.89 -31.43 -27.75
N THR A 405 -32.40 -30.46 -26.98
CA THR A 405 -33.05 -29.25 -27.51
C THR A 405 -32.04 -28.28 -28.12
N ILE A 406 -30.83 -28.22 -27.54
CA ILE A 406 -29.68 -27.48 -28.06
C ILE A 406 -28.66 -28.50 -28.59
N ASP A 407 -28.10 -28.23 -29.77
CA ASP A 407 -27.03 -29.05 -30.35
C ASP A 407 -25.67 -28.77 -29.71
N ASP A 408 -24.73 -29.71 -29.86
CA ASP A 408 -23.41 -29.66 -29.24
C ASP A 408 -22.61 -28.41 -29.63
N ASN A 409 -22.71 -27.96 -30.88
CA ASN A 409 -21.98 -26.77 -31.33
C ASN A 409 -22.57 -25.49 -30.72
N SER A 410 -23.90 -25.37 -30.67
CA SER A 410 -24.58 -24.25 -30.02
C SER A 410 -24.26 -24.16 -28.53
N PHE A 411 -24.22 -25.30 -27.82
CA PHE A 411 -23.82 -25.33 -26.41
C PHE A 411 -22.36 -24.92 -26.20
N VAL A 412 -21.44 -25.47 -27.00
CA VAL A 412 -20.01 -25.12 -26.93
C VAL A 412 -19.79 -23.63 -27.17
N GLN A 413 -20.45 -23.04 -28.18
CA GLN A 413 -20.38 -21.60 -28.45
C GLN A 413 -20.93 -20.76 -27.28
N GLY A 414 -22.03 -21.20 -26.66
CA GLY A 414 -22.58 -20.57 -25.46
C GLY A 414 -21.57 -20.57 -24.31
N ILE A 415 -20.93 -21.71 -24.01
CA ILE A 415 -19.89 -21.80 -22.98
C ILE A 415 -18.68 -20.92 -23.33
N GLN A 416 -18.19 -20.96 -24.58
CA GLN A 416 -17.09 -20.11 -25.03
C GLN A 416 -17.39 -18.62 -24.85
N PHE A 417 -18.64 -18.20 -25.14
CA PHE A 417 -19.09 -16.84 -24.92
C PHE A 417 -19.09 -16.48 -23.43
N LEU A 418 -19.65 -17.34 -22.57
CA LEU A 418 -19.67 -17.11 -21.12
C LEU A 418 -18.26 -16.99 -20.52
N ILE A 419 -17.32 -17.77 -21.05
CA ILE A 419 -15.90 -17.69 -20.67
C ILE A 419 -15.30 -16.38 -21.12
N LYS A 420 -15.52 -16.01 -22.39
CA LYS A 420 -15.01 -14.76 -22.97
C LYS A 420 -15.52 -13.52 -22.23
N GLU A 421 -16.80 -13.50 -21.87
CA GLU A 421 -17.43 -12.39 -21.13
C GLU A 421 -17.16 -12.44 -19.61
N LYS A 422 -16.28 -13.33 -19.15
CA LYS A 422 -15.94 -13.54 -17.73
C LYS A 422 -17.14 -13.88 -16.83
N ILE A 423 -18.25 -14.35 -17.41
CA ILE A 423 -19.45 -14.83 -16.68
C ILE A 423 -19.19 -16.23 -16.09
N MET A 424 -18.36 -17.03 -16.77
CA MET A 424 -17.91 -18.35 -16.31
C MET A 424 -16.38 -18.40 -16.34
N LYS A 425 -15.74 -18.52 -15.17
CA LYS A 425 -14.29 -18.75 -15.11
C LYS A 425 -14.00 -20.25 -15.18
N ILE A 426 -13.18 -20.65 -16.15
CA ILE A 426 -12.68 -22.03 -16.24
C ILE A 426 -11.27 -22.08 -15.64
N PRO A 427 -10.97 -23.10 -14.82
CA PRO A 427 -9.64 -23.25 -14.27
C PRO A 427 -8.57 -23.30 -15.35
N LYS A 428 -7.34 -22.84 -15.04
CA LYS A 428 -6.22 -22.86 -15.99
C LYS A 428 -6.09 -24.25 -16.60
N THR A 429 -6.36 -24.35 -17.90
CA THR A 429 -6.41 -25.63 -18.61
C THR A 429 -5.60 -25.49 -19.87
N THR A 430 -4.59 -26.35 -20.03
CA THR A 430 -3.77 -26.39 -21.24
C THR A 430 -4.64 -26.79 -22.42
N GLN A 431 -4.70 -25.93 -23.44
CA GLN A 431 -5.49 -26.20 -24.63
C GLN A 431 -4.84 -27.31 -25.47
N GLY A 432 -5.61 -28.34 -25.80
CA GLY A 432 -5.19 -29.42 -26.69
C GLY A 432 -5.06 -28.98 -28.14
N THR A 433 -4.31 -29.76 -28.92
CA THR A 433 -4.11 -29.52 -30.36
C THR A 433 -5.24 -30.07 -31.24
N GLY A 434 -6.23 -30.75 -30.66
CA GLY A 434 -7.38 -31.34 -31.34
C GLY A 434 -7.10 -32.75 -31.85
N GLY A 435 -7.96 -33.71 -31.46
CA GLY A 435 -7.98 -35.09 -31.98
C GLY A 435 -8.84 -35.26 -33.24
N SER A 436 -8.88 -36.48 -33.77
CA SER A 436 -9.54 -36.83 -35.05
C SER A 436 -11.08 -36.75 -35.04
N SER A 437 -11.72 -36.61 -33.87
CA SER A 437 -13.16 -36.35 -33.74
C SER A 437 -13.41 -35.12 -32.87
N ASN A 438 -14.32 -34.26 -33.34
CA ASN A 438 -14.83 -33.10 -32.58
C ASN A 438 -16.09 -33.47 -31.77
N ASP A 439 -16.35 -34.78 -31.59
CA ASP A 439 -17.57 -35.26 -30.96
C ASP A 439 -17.46 -35.15 -29.44
N ILE A 440 -18.48 -34.57 -28.81
CA ILE A 440 -18.53 -34.44 -27.36
C ILE A 440 -18.87 -35.80 -26.74
N PRO A 441 -18.05 -36.32 -25.81
CA PRO A 441 -18.36 -37.58 -25.13
C PRO A 441 -19.72 -37.53 -24.42
N PRO A 442 -20.56 -38.59 -24.54
CA PRO A 442 -21.89 -38.62 -23.93
C PRO A 442 -21.91 -38.40 -22.42
N TRP A 443 -20.85 -38.79 -21.70
CA TRP A 443 -20.77 -38.59 -20.26
C TRP A 443 -20.74 -37.10 -19.86
N ILE A 444 -20.21 -36.22 -20.72
CA ILE A 444 -20.20 -34.77 -20.47
C ILE A 444 -21.62 -34.21 -20.59
N LYS A 445 -22.37 -34.72 -21.56
CA LYS A 445 -23.79 -34.36 -21.75
C LYS A 445 -24.66 -34.85 -20.60
N ASN A 446 -24.38 -36.04 -20.06
CA ASN A 446 -25.03 -36.53 -18.84
C ASN A 446 -24.71 -35.66 -17.63
N ASN A 447 -23.44 -35.27 -17.45
CA ASN A 447 -23.04 -34.36 -16.37
C ASN A 447 -23.75 -33.00 -16.48
N ALA A 448 -23.99 -32.48 -17.69
CA ALA A 448 -24.77 -31.25 -17.87
C ALA A 448 -26.22 -31.39 -17.40
N GLY A 449 -26.86 -32.54 -17.65
CA GLY A 449 -28.21 -32.84 -17.15
C GLY A 449 -28.25 -32.92 -15.62
N TRP A 450 -27.32 -33.66 -15.01
CA TRP A 450 -27.19 -33.73 -13.55
C TRP A 450 -26.90 -32.37 -12.93
N TRP A 451 -26.08 -31.54 -13.59
CA TRP A 451 -25.79 -30.20 -13.13
C TRP A 451 -27.01 -29.28 -13.19
N ALA A 452 -27.82 -29.40 -14.25
CA ALA A 452 -29.06 -28.66 -14.41
C ALA A 452 -30.10 -29.00 -13.33
N ASN A 453 -30.15 -30.28 -12.93
CA ASN A 453 -31.04 -30.77 -11.87
C ASN A 453 -30.53 -30.49 -10.44
N GLY A 454 -29.29 -30.00 -10.30
CA GLY A 454 -28.65 -29.79 -9.00
C GLY A 454 -28.08 -31.05 -8.35
N ASP A 455 -27.99 -32.16 -9.09
CA ASP A 455 -27.46 -33.45 -8.61
C ASP A 455 -25.92 -33.43 -8.49
N ILE A 456 -25.25 -32.56 -9.25
CA ILE A 456 -23.81 -32.30 -9.11
C ILE A 456 -23.54 -30.81 -8.95
N ASP A 457 -22.45 -30.49 -8.24
CA ASP A 457 -22.00 -29.12 -8.07
C ASP A 457 -21.39 -28.55 -9.37
N ASP A 458 -21.25 -27.23 -9.39
CA ASP A 458 -20.71 -26.51 -10.54
C ASP A 458 -19.28 -26.98 -10.88
N GLY A 459 -18.53 -27.47 -9.90
CA GLY A 459 -17.14 -27.90 -10.07
C GLY A 459 -17.01 -29.23 -10.77
N SER A 460 -17.92 -30.15 -10.46
CA SER A 460 -18.06 -31.43 -11.16
C SER A 460 -18.43 -31.21 -12.63
N PHE A 461 -19.27 -30.22 -12.92
CA PHE A 461 -19.58 -29.83 -14.29
C PHE A 461 -18.39 -29.18 -15.00
N ILE A 462 -17.70 -28.23 -14.36
CA ILE A 462 -16.50 -27.57 -14.91
C ILE A 462 -15.40 -28.56 -15.28
N LYS A 463 -15.19 -29.63 -14.50
CA LYS A 463 -14.22 -30.69 -14.85
C LYS A 463 -14.52 -31.31 -16.23
N GLY A 464 -15.79 -31.42 -16.61
CA GLY A 464 -16.20 -31.84 -17.95
C GLY A 464 -15.81 -30.82 -19.03
N LEU A 465 -15.98 -29.52 -18.76
CA LEU A 465 -15.55 -28.45 -19.67
C LEU A 465 -14.03 -28.39 -19.83
N GLN A 466 -13.26 -28.57 -18.75
CA GLN A 466 -11.81 -28.66 -18.81
C GLN A 466 -11.33 -29.83 -19.67
N PHE A 467 -12.01 -30.98 -19.58
CA PHE A 467 -11.73 -32.11 -20.46
C PHE A 467 -11.91 -31.71 -21.94
N LEU A 468 -13.01 -31.04 -22.30
CA LEU A 468 -13.24 -30.57 -23.67
C LEU A 468 -12.13 -29.65 -24.17
N ILE A 469 -11.62 -28.76 -23.30
CA ILE A 469 -10.53 -27.84 -23.64
C ILE A 469 -9.20 -28.59 -23.80
N LYS A 470 -8.91 -29.52 -22.89
CA LYS A 470 -7.68 -30.32 -22.88
C LYS A 470 -7.57 -31.23 -24.10
N GLU A 471 -8.67 -31.82 -24.53
CA GLU A 471 -8.70 -32.66 -25.74
C GLU A 471 -8.76 -31.82 -27.04
N GLY A 472 -8.89 -30.49 -26.93
CA GLY A 472 -8.97 -29.57 -28.07
C GLY A 472 -10.33 -29.58 -28.79
N ILE A 473 -11.36 -30.19 -28.19
CA ILE A 473 -12.75 -30.20 -28.67
C ILE A 473 -13.37 -28.80 -28.51
N MET A 474 -13.05 -28.11 -27.40
CA MET A 474 -13.45 -26.73 -27.13
C MET A 474 -12.21 -25.83 -27.14
N LYS A 475 -12.23 -24.78 -27.96
CA LYS A 475 -11.15 -23.77 -27.98
C LYS A 475 -11.60 -22.54 -27.21
N VAL A 476 -10.80 -22.06 -26.27
CA VAL A 476 -11.12 -20.86 -25.50
C VAL A 476 -10.03 -19.83 -25.69
N PRO A 477 -10.35 -18.53 -25.84
CA PRO A 477 -9.33 -17.50 -25.79
C PRO A 477 -8.77 -17.48 -24.36
N GLN A 478 -7.64 -18.15 -24.14
CA GLN A 478 -6.89 -17.99 -22.90
C GLN A 478 -6.32 -16.57 -22.88
N PRO A 479 -6.33 -15.84 -21.76
CA PRO A 479 -5.54 -14.64 -21.64
C PRO A 479 -4.08 -15.03 -21.91
N TYR A 480 -3.57 -14.49 -23.01
CA TYR A 480 -2.21 -14.72 -23.46
C TYR A 480 -1.26 -14.13 -22.43
N GLN A 481 -0.66 -14.97 -21.59
CA GLN A 481 0.65 -14.66 -21.02
C GLN A 481 1.69 -15.31 -21.95
N SER A 482 2.30 -14.49 -22.82
CA SER A 482 3.54 -14.85 -23.49
C SER A 482 4.61 -15.12 -22.45
N ASN A 483 4.86 -16.39 -22.14
CA ASN A 483 6.16 -16.80 -21.65
C ASN A 483 7.09 -17.00 -22.85
N THR A 484 7.47 -15.91 -23.52
CA THR A 484 8.71 -15.78 -24.33
C THR A 484 8.86 -14.33 -24.78
N SER A 485 9.65 -13.55 -24.06
CA SER A 485 10.37 -12.43 -24.67
C SER A 485 11.47 -13.04 -25.55
N SER A 486 11.19 -13.19 -26.84
CA SER A 486 12.23 -13.21 -27.86
C SER A 486 11.86 -12.09 -28.83
N GLY A 487 12.56 -10.96 -28.73
CA GLY A 487 12.35 -9.77 -29.55
C GLY A 487 12.60 -10.01 -31.03
N ALA A 488 11.66 -10.66 -31.71
CA ALA A 488 11.60 -10.80 -33.15
C ALA A 488 10.34 -10.09 -33.67
N GLU A 489 10.55 -9.25 -34.68
CA GLU A 489 9.52 -8.46 -35.35
C GLU A 489 8.53 -9.36 -36.11
N PRO A 490 7.21 -9.08 -36.11
CA PRO A 490 6.24 -9.88 -36.85
C PRO A 490 6.40 -9.69 -38.38
N PRO A 491 6.13 -10.72 -39.20
CA PRO A 491 6.13 -10.58 -40.66
C PRO A 491 4.99 -9.67 -41.15
N ALA A 492 5.28 -8.85 -42.16
CA ALA A 492 4.32 -7.94 -42.78
C ALA A 492 3.21 -8.69 -43.55
N TRP A 493 1.97 -8.25 -43.39
CA TRP A 493 0.78 -8.81 -44.03
C TRP A 493 0.34 -7.94 -45.22
N TYR A 494 0.97 -8.10 -46.38
CA TYR A 494 0.33 -7.74 -47.65
C TYR A 494 0.71 -8.76 -48.72
N ASN A 495 -0.31 -9.42 -49.26
CA ASN A 495 -0.52 -9.56 -50.70
C ASN A 495 -1.89 -8.94 -51.00
#